data_AF-I0H3Y7-F1
#
_entry.id   AF-I0H3Y7-F1
#
_cell.length_a   1.000
_cell.length_b   1.000
_cell.length_c   1.000
_cell.angle_alpha   90.00
_cell.angle_beta   90.00
_cell.angle_gamma   90.00
#
_symmetry.space_group_name_H-M   'P 1'
#
loop_
_entity.id
_entity.type
_entity.pdbx_description
1 polymer ?
#
loop_
_entity_poly.entity_id
_entity_poly.type
_entity_poly.pdbx_seq_one_letter_code
_entity_poly.pdbx_strand_id
1 'polypeptide(L)'
;MLTRAVLVPFLAAALLGGSATAAVAVPAPPPLLQGWLVTERNPARCLTGGPIGTVLFTSPCKAGDQAQDFFQTSEGRFTANGNCVQPVGSRLRVTACTFTGDQDWWFTGTLRAGRNGRCVTEVAIDRGGVGTVRLRECSEKPNRKWRNHTPW
;
A
#
# COMPACT_ATOMS: atom_id res chain seq x y z
N MET A 1 41.54 22.24 -72.55
CA MET A 1 40.72 22.99 -71.57
C MET A 1 39.38 22.26 -71.47
N LEU A 2 39.24 21.21 -70.66
CA LEU A 2 38.82 21.19 -69.24
C LEU A 2 37.51 21.95 -68.97
N THR A 3 36.40 21.21 -68.79
CA THR A 3 35.44 21.28 -67.65
C THR A 3 34.31 20.28 -67.90
N ARG A 4 34.33 19.07 -67.33
CA ARG A 4 33.80 18.67 -66.01
C ARG A 4 32.26 18.76 -65.90
N ALA A 5 31.65 17.58 -66.06
CA ALA A 5 30.31 17.26 -65.57
C ALA A 5 30.30 17.19 -64.04
N VAL A 6 29.21 17.64 -63.42
CA VAL A 6 28.91 17.39 -62.00
C VAL A 6 27.47 16.89 -61.91
N LEU A 7 27.34 15.60 -61.59
CA LEU A 7 26.13 14.95 -61.10
C LEU A 7 25.84 15.45 -59.67
N VAL A 8 24.59 15.84 -59.41
CA VAL A 8 24.09 16.09 -58.05
C VAL A 8 23.20 14.90 -57.65
N PRO A 9 23.44 14.26 -56.48
CA PRO A 9 22.77 13.02 -56.09
C PRO A 9 21.42 13.28 -55.40
N PHE A 10 20.46 12.38 -55.67
CA PHE A 10 19.22 12.22 -54.91
C PHE A 10 19.53 11.69 -53.50
N LEU A 11 19.14 12.41 -52.46
CA LEU A 11 19.10 11.91 -51.08
C LEU A 11 17.71 11.34 -50.78
N ALA A 12 17.61 10.03 -50.70
CA ALA A 12 16.45 9.31 -50.16
C ALA A 12 16.54 9.32 -48.63
N ALA A 13 15.65 10.06 -47.96
CA ALA A 13 15.48 9.99 -46.51
C ALA A 13 14.60 8.79 -46.16
N ALA A 14 15.21 7.73 -45.65
CA ALA A 14 14.52 6.59 -45.05
C ALA A 14 13.89 7.03 -43.72
N LEU A 15 12.57 7.22 -43.72
CA LEU A 15 11.78 7.37 -42.50
C LEU A 15 11.69 5.99 -41.81
N LEU A 16 12.56 5.76 -40.82
CA LEU A 16 12.42 4.67 -39.86
C LEU A 16 11.21 4.98 -38.96
N GLY A 17 10.02 4.58 -39.44
CA GLY A 17 8.80 4.52 -38.64
C GLY A 17 8.94 3.44 -37.58
N GLY A 18 9.50 3.83 -36.42
CA GLY A 18 9.44 3.01 -35.21
C GLY A 18 8.00 2.96 -34.72
N SER A 19 7.32 1.85 -34.97
CA SER A 19 6.03 1.54 -34.38
C SER A 19 6.22 1.39 -32.87
N ALA A 20 6.03 2.49 -32.12
CA ALA A 20 5.84 2.41 -30.68
C ALA A 20 4.53 1.65 -30.45
N THR A 21 4.63 0.35 -30.19
CA THR A 21 3.51 -0.43 -29.65
C THR A 21 3.10 0.23 -28.36
N ALA A 22 1.95 0.92 -28.39
CA ALA A 22 1.31 1.43 -27.19
C ALA A 22 1.16 0.25 -26.23
N ALA A 23 1.89 0.26 -25.12
CA ALA A 23 1.71 -0.71 -24.06
C ALA A 23 0.27 -0.53 -23.58
N VAL A 24 -0.59 -1.49 -23.89
CA VAL A 24 -1.95 -1.55 -23.35
C VAL A 24 -1.78 -1.63 -21.84
N ALA A 25 -2.24 -0.59 -21.12
CA ALA A 25 -2.20 -0.57 -19.67
C ALA A 25 -3.04 -1.74 -19.16
N VAL A 26 -2.37 -2.83 -18.75
CA VAL A 26 -3.04 -3.95 -18.10
C VAL A 26 -3.62 -3.41 -16.79
N PRO A 27 -4.94 -3.57 -16.54
CA PRO A 27 -5.54 -3.15 -15.28
C PRO A 27 -4.76 -3.76 -14.12
N ALA A 28 -4.39 -2.93 -13.14
CA ALA A 28 -3.73 -3.42 -11.93
C ALA A 28 -4.60 -4.54 -11.31
N PRO A 29 -4.00 -5.61 -10.77
CA PRO A 29 -4.76 -6.66 -10.13
C PRO A 29 -5.65 -6.08 -9.01
N PRO A 30 -6.84 -6.65 -8.79
CA PRO A 30 -7.74 -6.15 -7.76
C PRO A 30 -7.06 -6.19 -6.38
N PRO A 31 -7.36 -5.20 -5.52
CA PRO A 31 -6.78 -5.15 -4.19
C PRO A 31 -7.18 -6.40 -3.39
N LEU A 32 -6.23 -6.98 -2.66
CA LEU A 32 -6.45 -8.14 -1.80
C LEU A 32 -7.26 -7.76 -0.55
N LEU A 33 -7.20 -6.49 -0.18
CA LEU A 33 -7.94 -5.92 0.95
C LEU A 33 -8.43 -4.52 0.59
N GLN A 34 -9.68 -4.24 0.93
CA GLN A 34 -10.29 -2.93 0.79
C GLN A 34 -11.35 -2.76 1.88
N GLY A 35 -11.24 -1.69 2.66
CA GLY A 35 -12.20 -1.33 3.70
C GLY A 35 -11.56 -1.26 5.09
N TRP A 36 -12.36 -1.57 6.11
CA TRP A 36 -11.92 -1.50 7.48
C TRP A 36 -11.14 -2.73 7.88
N LEU A 37 -10.14 -2.51 8.74
CA LEU A 37 -9.42 -3.58 9.41
C LEU A 37 -9.81 -3.63 10.87
N VAL A 38 -10.55 -4.66 11.27
CA VAL A 38 -11.00 -4.84 12.64
C VAL A 38 -10.23 -5.96 13.34
N THR A 39 -10.00 -5.81 14.64
CA THR A 39 -9.38 -6.89 15.42
C THR A 39 -10.37 -8.04 15.59
N GLU A 40 -9.91 -9.29 15.60
CA GLU A 40 -10.80 -10.42 15.95
C GLU A 40 -11.25 -10.37 17.41
N ARG A 41 -10.45 -9.74 18.28
CA ARG A 41 -10.80 -9.56 19.69
C ARG A 41 -12.05 -8.72 19.89
N ASN A 42 -12.20 -7.67 19.09
CA ASN A 42 -13.33 -6.75 19.15
C ASN A 42 -13.60 -6.16 17.76
N PRO A 43 -14.67 -6.60 17.06
CA PRO A 43 -14.99 -6.16 15.72
C PRO A 43 -15.55 -4.73 15.66
N ALA A 44 -15.90 -4.13 16.79
CA ALA A 44 -16.32 -2.72 16.86
C ALA A 44 -15.13 -1.74 16.86
N ARG A 45 -13.89 -2.25 16.78
CA ARG A 45 -12.67 -1.45 16.79
C ARG A 45 -11.92 -1.59 15.48
N CYS A 46 -11.72 -0.46 14.83
CA CYS A 46 -11.06 -0.35 13.55
C CYS A 46 -9.63 0.13 13.75
N LEU A 47 -8.71 -0.41 12.96
CA LEU A 47 -7.41 0.21 12.71
C LEU A 47 -7.68 1.62 12.18
N THR A 48 -6.89 2.57 12.63
CA THR A 48 -7.06 3.97 12.30
C THR A 48 -5.71 4.57 11.98
N GLY A 49 -5.61 5.13 10.79
CA GLY A 49 -4.50 5.93 10.30
C GLY A 49 -4.79 7.41 10.45
N GLY A 50 -4.38 8.19 9.46
CA GLY A 50 -4.52 9.64 9.44
C GLY A 50 -3.61 10.23 8.37
N PRO A 51 -3.32 11.55 8.43
CA PRO A 51 -2.34 12.15 7.54
C PRO A 51 -0.94 11.55 7.74
N ILE A 52 -0.04 11.83 6.79
CA ILE A 52 1.39 11.50 6.90
C ILE A 52 1.93 11.90 8.29
N GLY A 53 2.70 11.01 8.90
CA GLY A 53 3.26 11.16 10.24
C GLY A 53 2.45 10.45 11.33
N THR A 54 1.16 10.17 11.09
CA THR A 54 0.28 9.48 12.03
C THR A 54 0.81 8.09 12.36
N VAL A 55 0.94 7.78 13.64
CA VAL A 55 1.20 6.42 14.11
C VAL A 55 -0.13 5.69 14.19
N LEU A 56 -0.24 4.51 13.56
CA LEU A 56 -1.49 3.76 13.55
C LEU A 56 -1.90 3.37 14.97
N PHE A 57 -3.20 3.42 15.21
CA PHE A 57 -3.86 3.08 16.45
C PHE A 57 -5.16 2.33 16.14
N THR A 58 -5.92 1.91 17.15
CA THR A 58 -7.31 1.50 16.95
C THR A 58 -8.27 2.44 17.64
N SER A 59 -9.45 2.64 17.06
CA SER A 59 -10.54 3.41 17.66
C SER A 59 -11.88 2.75 17.35
N PRO A 60 -13.00 3.17 17.96
CA PRO A 60 -14.32 2.71 17.55
C PRO A 60 -14.52 2.90 16.04
N CYS A 61 -15.07 1.88 15.37
CA CYS A 61 -15.37 1.96 13.95
C CYS A 61 -16.42 3.05 13.68
N LYS A 62 -16.20 3.87 12.65
CA LYS A 62 -17.05 5.01 12.30
C LYS A 62 -17.27 5.09 10.80
N ALA A 63 -18.53 4.95 10.38
CA ALA A 63 -18.94 5.14 8.99
C ALA A 63 -18.49 6.50 8.44
N GLY A 64 -17.90 6.48 7.23
CA GLY A 64 -17.38 7.68 6.56
C GLY A 64 -16.06 8.21 7.10
N ASP A 65 -15.44 7.57 8.10
CA ASP A 65 -14.10 7.95 8.54
C ASP A 65 -13.02 7.36 7.61
N GLN A 66 -12.56 8.20 6.68
CA GLN A 66 -11.52 7.83 5.71
C GLN A 66 -10.18 7.44 6.36
N ALA A 67 -9.95 7.79 7.63
CA ALA A 67 -8.76 7.33 8.35
C ALA A 67 -8.83 5.84 8.71
N GLN A 68 -10.01 5.21 8.63
CA GLN A 68 -10.23 3.79 8.88
C GLN A 68 -10.28 2.96 7.60
N ASP A 69 -10.21 3.61 6.44
CA ASP A 69 -10.20 2.93 5.14
C ASP A 69 -8.79 2.57 4.72
N PHE A 70 -8.55 1.27 4.57
CA PHE A 70 -7.28 0.73 4.13
C PHE A 70 -7.43 -0.05 2.83
N PHE A 71 -6.34 -0.06 2.07
CA PHE A 71 -6.26 -0.80 0.82
C PHE A 71 -4.95 -1.56 0.78
N GLN A 72 -4.99 -2.81 0.33
CA GLN A 72 -3.81 -3.59 0.04
C GLN A 72 -3.77 -4.04 -1.43
N THR A 73 -2.70 -3.70 -2.15
CA THR A 73 -2.52 -4.18 -3.53
C THR A 73 -2.02 -5.63 -3.54
N SER A 74 -2.13 -6.31 -4.68
CA SER A 74 -1.55 -7.64 -4.88
C SER A 74 -0.03 -7.69 -4.72
N GLU A 75 0.64 -6.54 -4.85
CA GLU A 75 2.09 -6.42 -4.65
C GLU A 75 2.46 -6.25 -3.17
N GLY A 76 1.49 -6.35 -2.26
CA GLY A 76 1.71 -6.25 -0.82
C GLY A 76 1.68 -4.84 -0.27
N ARG A 77 1.44 -3.80 -1.08
CA ARG A 77 1.42 -2.41 -0.62
C ARG A 77 0.20 -2.17 0.25
N PHE A 78 0.41 -1.73 1.49
CA PHE A 78 -0.67 -1.41 2.43
C PHE A 78 -0.79 0.10 2.61
N THR A 79 -1.96 0.64 2.32
CA THR A 79 -2.18 2.08 2.20
C THR A 79 -3.36 2.57 3.02
N ALA A 80 -3.28 3.82 3.45
CA ALA A 80 -4.32 4.56 4.15
C ALA A 80 -4.42 5.97 3.52
N ASN A 81 -5.60 6.33 3.02
CA ASN A 81 -5.84 7.62 2.35
C ASN A 81 -4.76 7.97 1.30
N GLY A 82 -4.46 7.04 0.39
CA GLY A 82 -3.46 7.21 -0.68
C GLY A 82 -1.99 7.24 -0.24
N ASN A 83 -1.71 7.08 1.06
CA ASN A 83 -0.37 7.04 1.63
C ASN A 83 0.00 5.63 2.07
N CYS A 84 1.29 5.33 2.16
CA CYS A 84 1.77 4.00 2.52
C CYS A 84 1.96 3.88 4.04
N VAL A 85 1.79 2.67 4.56
CA VAL A 85 2.10 2.36 5.95
C VAL A 85 3.50 1.77 6.01
N GLN A 86 4.33 2.29 6.92
CA GLN A 86 5.72 1.87 7.08
C GLN A 86 6.02 1.53 8.55
N PRO A 87 6.73 0.42 8.84
CA PRO A 87 7.31 0.15 10.14
C PRO A 87 8.36 1.21 10.52
N VAL A 88 8.24 1.76 11.72
CA VAL A 88 9.27 2.61 12.36
C VAL A 88 9.56 2.04 13.74
N GLY A 89 10.62 1.24 13.84
CA GLY A 89 10.91 0.46 15.05
C GLY A 89 9.80 -0.55 15.33
N SER A 90 9.08 -0.40 16.45
CA SER A 90 7.91 -1.24 16.79
C SER A 90 6.56 -0.60 16.43
N ARG A 91 6.57 0.60 15.85
CA ARG A 91 5.37 1.36 15.48
C ARG A 91 5.11 1.21 13.98
N LEU A 92 3.88 1.50 13.58
CA LEU A 92 3.49 1.66 12.18
C LEU A 92 3.12 3.11 11.97
N ARG A 93 3.62 3.72 10.90
CA ARG A 93 3.38 5.13 10.59
C ARG A 93 2.88 5.29 9.16
N VAL A 94 1.92 6.19 8.96
CA VAL A 94 1.51 6.63 7.63
C VAL A 94 2.60 7.56 7.08
N THR A 95 3.04 7.32 5.85
CA THR A 95 4.13 8.04 5.20
C THR A 95 3.88 8.17 3.70
N ALA A 96 4.63 9.05 3.04
CA ALA A 96 4.66 9.07 1.58
C ALA A 96 5.10 7.70 1.05
N CYS A 97 4.48 7.26 -0.04
CA CYS A 97 4.84 6.01 -0.69
C CYS A 97 6.21 6.12 -1.36
N THR A 98 7.13 5.27 -0.93
CA THR A 98 8.46 5.11 -1.54
C THR A 98 8.55 3.84 -2.37
N PHE A 99 7.60 2.92 -2.19
CA PHE A 99 7.52 1.64 -2.90
C PHE A 99 8.74 0.73 -2.70
N THR A 100 9.39 0.87 -1.54
CA THR A 100 10.52 0.05 -1.09
C THR A 100 10.04 -1.10 -0.21
N GLY A 101 10.90 -2.08 0.06
CA GLY A 101 10.54 -3.30 0.80
C GLY A 101 10.12 -3.08 2.26
N ASP A 102 10.40 -1.91 2.83
CA ASP A 102 9.90 -1.49 4.15
C ASP A 102 8.44 -0.99 4.10
N GLN A 103 7.81 -0.95 2.92
CA GLN A 103 6.38 -0.71 2.74
C GLN A 103 5.65 -1.92 2.14
N ASP A 104 6.30 -3.09 2.16
CA ASP A 104 5.70 -4.37 1.79
C ASP A 104 4.99 -5.00 3.00
N TRP A 105 3.78 -5.52 2.76
CA TRP A 105 2.92 -6.10 3.77
C TRP A 105 2.31 -7.40 3.27
N TRP A 106 2.07 -8.30 4.22
CA TRP A 106 1.43 -9.58 3.98
C TRP A 106 0.20 -9.72 4.86
N PHE A 107 -0.95 -10.01 4.25
CA PHE A 107 -2.22 -10.16 4.97
C PHE A 107 -2.80 -11.56 4.74
N THR A 108 -2.78 -12.38 5.79
CA THR A 108 -3.40 -13.73 5.79
C THR A 108 -4.08 -13.97 7.15
N GLY A 109 -5.04 -13.11 7.48
CA GLY A 109 -5.70 -13.09 8.81
C GLY A 109 -4.85 -12.45 9.92
N THR A 110 -3.55 -12.28 9.69
CA THR A 110 -2.69 -11.35 10.43
C THR A 110 -2.12 -10.34 9.44
N LEU A 111 -1.95 -9.09 9.88
CA LEU A 111 -1.26 -8.07 9.09
C LEU A 111 0.22 -8.08 9.50
N ARG A 112 1.11 -8.37 8.55
CA ARG A 112 2.54 -8.59 8.80
C ARG A 112 3.39 -7.68 7.93
N ALA A 113 4.47 -7.12 8.50
CA ALA A 113 5.46 -6.36 7.74
C ALA A 113 6.32 -7.32 6.90
N GLY A 114 6.13 -7.31 5.59
CA GLY A 114 6.73 -8.27 4.65
C GLY A 114 6.34 -9.74 4.90
N ARG A 115 6.99 -10.65 4.17
CA ARG A 115 6.72 -12.10 4.22
C ARG A 115 7.24 -12.80 5.48
N ASN A 116 8.19 -12.26 6.21
CA ASN A 116 8.76 -12.93 7.39
C ASN A 116 8.88 -12.00 8.62
N GLY A 117 8.27 -10.82 8.57
CA GLY A 117 8.39 -9.86 9.66
C GLY A 117 7.37 -10.05 10.78
N ARG A 118 7.28 -9.02 11.60
CA ARG A 118 6.39 -8.99 12.78
C ARG A 118 4.98 -8.61 12.41
N CYS A 119 4.03 -9.04 13.24
CA CYS A 119 2.61 -8.81 13.07
C CYS A 119 2.11 -7.59 13.84
N VAL A 120 1.15 -6.90 13.23
CA VAL A 120 0.41 -5.80 13.83
C VAL A 120 -0.44 -6.34 14.98
N THR A 121 -0.29 -5.74 16.15
CA THR A 121 -0.92 -6.20 17.39
C THR A 121 -1.52 -5.01 18.14
N GLU A 122 -2.80 -5.10 18.50
CA GLU A 122 -3.39 -4.20 19.50
C GLU A 122 -2.91 -4.63 20.90
N VAL A 123 -2.03 -3.85 21.51
CA VAL A 123 -1.35 -4.23 22.77
C VAL A 123 -2.09 -3.76 24.01
N ALA A 124 -2.79 -2.64 23.94
CA ALA A 124 -3.52 -2.04 25.05
C ALA A 124 -4.58 -1.08 24.49
N ILE A 125 -5.62 -0.80 25.29
CA ILE A 125 -6.61 0.24 25.03
C ILE A 125 -6.59 1.17 26.24
N ASP A 126 -6.47 2.47 26.01
CA ASP A 126 -6.50 3.46 27.08
C ASP A 126 -7.92 3.78 27.54
N ARG A 127 -8.05 4.63 28.55
CA ARG A 127 -9.36 5.04 29.11
C ARG A 127 -10.21 5.86 28.12
N GLY A 128 -9.60 6.46 27.11
CA GLY A 128 -10.28 7.18 26.04
C GLY A 128 -10.77 6.27 24.91
N GLY A 129 -10.52 4.96 25.01
CA GLY A 129 -10.88 4.01 23.96
C GLY A 129 -9.93 4.03 22.76
N VAL A 130 -8.74 4.62 22.90
CA VAL A 130 -7.69 4.59 21.86
C VAL A 130 -6.78 3.40 22.12
N GLY A 131 -6.65 2.53 21.12
CA GLY A 131 -5.84 1.33 21.22
C GLY A 131 -4.45 1.55 20.66
N THR A 132 -3.46 1.12 21.43
CA THR A 132 -2.07 1.14 21.01
C THR A 132 -1.79 -0.04 20.10
N VAL A 133 -1.30 0.23 18.89
CA VAL A 133 -0.89 -0.79 17.93
C VAL A 133 0.63 -0.87 17.83
N ARG A 134 1.21 -2.08 17.87
CA ARG A 134 2.66 -2.33 17.75
C ARG A 134 2.94 -3.57 16.92
N LEU A 135 4.13 -3.62 16.34
CA LEU A 135 4.70 -4.81 15.75
C LEU A 135 5.23 -5.75 16.85
N ARG A 136 4.74 -6.99 16.85
CA ARG A 136 5.14 -8.07 17.77
C ARG A 136 5.33 -9.37 17.00
N GLU A 137 5.95 -10.36 17.63
CA GLU A 137 5.97 -11.72 17.08
C GLU A 137 4.56 -12.18 16.73
N CYS A 138 4.41 -12.79 15.56
CA CYS A 138 3.12 -13.30 15.10
C CYS A 138 2.63 -14.43 16.00
N SER A 139 1.32 -14.50 16.27
CA SER A 139 0.72 -15.62 16.99
C SER A 139 -0.79 -15.67 16.74
N GLU A 140 -1.40 -16.77 17.14
CA GLU A 140 -2.85 -17.02 17.00
C GLU A 140 -3.74 -16.23 17.97
N LYS A 141 -3.22 -15.19 18.62
CA LYS A 141 -3.99 -14.44 19.63
C LYS A 141 -4.98 -13.49 18.94
N PRO A 142 -6.22 -13.36 19.44
CA PRO A 142 -7.25 -12.55 18.77
C PRO A 142 -6.89 -11.07 18.57
N ASN A 143 -6.05 -10.48 19.42
CA ASN A 143 -5.58 -9.09 19.27
C ASN A 143 -4.46 -8.90 18.23
N ARG A 144 -4.06 -9.99 17.56
CA ARG A 144 -3.09 -10.02 16.45
C ARG A 144 -3.72 -10.44 15.13
N LYS A 145 -4.94 -10.97 15.20
CA LYS A 145 -5.73 -11.33 14.04
C LYS A 145 -6.61 -10.16 13.65
N TRP A 146 -6.69 -9.95 12.35
CA TRP A 146 -7.39 -8.83 11.74
C TRP A 146 -8.28 -9.37 10.64
N ARG A 147 -9.47 -8.77 10.50
CA ARG A 147 -10.41 -9.10 9.45
C ARG A 147 -10.69 -7.86 8.62
N ASN A 148 -10.78 -8.05 7.31
CA ASN A 148 -11.38 -7.05 6.46
C ASN A 148 -12.89 -7.00 6.75
N HIS A 149 -13.43 -5.81 6.93
CA HIS A 149 -14.85 -5.60 7.17
C HIS A 149 -15.33 -4.46 6.26
N THR A 150 -16.48 -4.64 5.62
CA THR A 150 -17.15 -3.58 4.89
C THR A 150 -17.80 -2.60 5.87
N PRO A 151 -17.66 -1.28 5.69
CA PRO A 151 -18.37 -0.29 6.51
C PRO A 151 -19.87 -0.60 6.57
N TRP A 152 -20.47 -0.53 7.75
CA TRP A 152 -21.92 -0.69 7.96
C TRP A 152 -22.68 0.63 7.80
#